data_AF-A0A957Y4C6-F1
#
_entry.id   AF-A0A957Y4C6-F1
#
_cell.length_a   1.000
_cell.length_b   1.000
_cell.length_c   1.000
_cell.angle_alpha   90.00
_cell.angle_beta   90.00
_cell.angle_gamma   90.00
#
_symmetry.space_group_name_H-M   'P 1'
#
loop_
_entity.id
_entity.type
_entity.pdbx_description
1 polymer ?
#
loop_
_entity_poly.entity_id
_entity_poly.type
_entity_poly.pdbx_seq_one_letter_code
_entity_poly.pdbx_strand_id
1 'polypeptide(L)'
;TSGAAVDLTAQINDTQNGNQSITAAEYFVVRPGGATPGDPGTGTPMAAVDGTFNSTIENVQATIDTTGLGRGTYLALVRGLDIGDNWGPFSAQSFTVTCYFADIDCSTAVDVTDVMLTAEALQQYWTYGVYDPIYDLNNGGAGDGSFDVLDVQTVAANFGYSTE
;
A
#
# COMPACT_ATOMS: atom_id res chain seq x y z
N THR A 1 3.42 0.65 -11.27
CA THR A 1 4.87 0.53 -11.01
C THR A 1 5.23 1.45 -9.86
N SER A 2 6.34 1.21 -9.14
CA SER A 2 6.82 2.21 -8.17
C SER A 2 7.06 3.54 -8.89
N GLY A 3 6.75 4.65 -8.22
CA GLY A 3 6.76 5.99 -8.81
C GLY A 3 5.62 6.29 -9.79
N ALA A 4 4.68 5.36 -10.01
CA ALA A 4 3.45 5.67 -10.75
C ALA A 4 2.39 6.27 -9.83
N ALA A 5 1.68 7.28 -10.32
CA ALA A 5 0.49 7.80 -9.67
C ALA A 5 -0.65 6.77 -9.68
N VAL A 6 -1.31 6.60 -8.54
CA VAL A 6 -2.56 5.83 -8.43
C VAL A 6 -3.70 6.78 -8.09
N ASP A 7 -4.73 6.79 -8.95
CA ASP A 7 -5.96 7.55 -8.68
C ASP A 7 -6.80 6.83 -7.62
N LEU A 8 -7.07 7.53 -6.52
CA LEU A 8 -7.87 7.08 -5.41
C LEU A 8 -9.17 7.87 -5.40
N THR A 9 -10.29 7.16 -5.39
CA THR A 9 -11.62 7.78 -5.24
C THR A 9 -12.44 7.02 -4.21
N ALA A 10 -13.30 7.73 -3.48
CA ALA A 10 -14.22 7.12 -2.53
C ALA A 10 -15.48 7.97 -2.38
N GLN A 11 -16.55 7.35 -1.87
CA GLN A 11 -17.74 8.07 -1.41
C GLN A 11 -17.81 7.99 0.12
N ILE A 12 -17.91 9.15 0.75
CA ILE A 12 -18.12 9.32 2.18
C ILE A 12 -19.60 9.65 2.37
N ASN A 13 -20.24 9.02 3.35
CA ASN A 13 -21.67 9.15 3.57
C ASN A 13 -21.98 9.20 5.08
N ASP A 14 -22.46 10.34 5.55
CA ASP A 14 -22.82 10.58 6.94
C ASP A 14 -24.34 10.49 7.22
N THR A 15 -25.15 10.13 6.22
CA THR A 15 -26.63 10.12 6.36
C THR A 15 -27.16 9.17 7.45
N GLN A 16 -26.35 8.23 7.92
CA GLN A 16 -26.70 7.28 9.00
C GLN A 16 -25.96 7.54 10.33
N ASN A 17 -25.05 8.51 10.40
CA ASN A 17 -24.14 8.71 11.54
C ASN A 17 -24.13 10.15 12.09
N GLY A 18 -25.15 10.94 11.79
CA GLY A 18 -25.24 12.33 12.23
C GLY A 18 -26.03 13.17 11.24
N ASN A 19 -26.02 12.74 9.98
CA ASN A 19 -26.61 13.44 8.84
C ASN A 19 -26.10 14.89 8.76
N GLN A 20 -24.80 15.03 8.96
CA GLN A 20 -24.06 16.28 8.98
C GLN A 20 -23.25 16.43 7.69
N SER A 21 -22.97 17.68 7.31
CA SER A 21 -22.08 17.93 6.19
C SER A 21 -20.69 17.43 6.51
N ILE A 22 -20.07 16.75 5.56
CA ILE A 22 -18.67 16.36 5.59
C ILE A 22 -17.84 17.63 5.40
N THR A 23 -16.68 17.71 6.05
CA THR A 23 -15.79 18.89 6.05
C THR A 23 -14.37 18.58 5.61
N ALA A 24 -13.93 17.33 5.78
CA ALA A 24 -12.63 16.87 5.32
C ALA A 24 -12.66 15.36 5.03
N ALA A 25 -11.63 14.91 4.33
CA ALA A 25 -11.36 13.51 4.09
C ALA A 25 -9.85 13.25 4.09
N GLU A 26 -9.46 12.06 4.52
CA GLU A 26 -8.05 11.65 4.52
C GLU A 26 -7.91 10.19 4.10
N TYR A 27 -6.69 9.84 3.67
CA TYR A 27 -6.32 8.46 3.41
C TYR A 27 -4.99 8.06 4.05
N PHE A 28 -4.83 6.76 4.27
CA PHE A 28 -3.58 6.10 4.68
C PHE A 28 -3.23 5.00 3.70
N VAL A 29 -1.93 4.78 3.45
CA VAL A 29 -1.44 3.62 2.70
C VAL A 29 -0.87 2.62 3.68
N VAL A 30 -1.40 1.41 3.69
CA VAL A 30 -0.93 0.31 4.55
C VAL A 30 -0.75 -0.98 3.76
N ARG A 31 0.06 -1.91 4.27
CA ARG A 31 0.08 -3.29 3.76
C ARG A 31 -1.04 -4.12 4.41
N PRO A 32 -1.66 -5.08 3.71
CA PRO A 32 -2.58 -6.04 4.31
C PRO A 32 -1.93 -6.74 5.50
N GLY A 33 -2.61 -6.75 6.66
CA GLY A 33 -2.05 -7.33 7.90
C GLY A 33 -0.94 -6.51 8.55
N GLY A 34 -0.59 -5.34 8.00
CA GLY A 34 0.37 -4.41 8.58
C GLY A 34 -0.17 -3.62 9.77
N ALA A 35 0.65 -2.67 10.26
CA ALA A 35 0.30 -1.81 11.39
C ALA A 35 -1.03 -1.07 11.19
N THR A 36 -1.68 -0.74 12.30
CA THR A 36 -2.88 0.10 12.31
C THR A 36 -2.61 1.44 11.62
N PRO A 37 -3.55 1.97 10.81
CA PRO A 37 -3.43 3.32 10.27
C PRO A 37 -3.25 4.35 11.40
N GLY A 38 -2.71 5.51 11.05
CA GLY A 38 -2.45 6.59 12.01
C GLY A 38 -3.72 7.16 12.65
N ASP A 39 -3.52 7.97 13.69
CA ASP A 39 -4.60 8.63 14.41
C ASP A 39 -5.44 9.55 13.50
N PRO A 40 -6.74 9.77 13.81
CA PRO A 40 -7.58 10.73 13.11
C PRO A 40 -6.93 12.09 12.87
N GLY A 41 -6.93 12.54 11.61
CA GLY A 41 -6.35 13.81 11.18
C GLY A 41 -4.84 13.78 10.90
N THR A 42 -4.20 12.61 10.97
CA THR A 42 -2.78 12.43 10.61
C THR A 42 -2.56 11.85 9.22
N GLY A 43 -3.64 11.52 8.51
CA GLY A 43 -3.59 10.96 7.17
C GLY A 43 -3.28 12.01 6.10
N THR A 44 -3.14 11.54 4.87
CA THR A 44 -2.97 12.43 3.73
C THR A 44 -4.34 13.01 3.33
N PRO A 45 -4.49 14.34 3.22
CA PRO A 45 -5.77 14.95 2.85
C PRO A 45 -6.25 14.53 1.46
N MET A 46 -7.57 14.41 1.32
CA MET A 46 -8.26 14.24 0.04
C MET A 46 -9.09 15.49 -0.30
N ALA A 47 -9.40 15.67 -1.58
CA ALA A 47 -10.25 16.76 -2.06
C ALA A 47 -11.65 16.25 -2.40
N ALA A 48 -12.68 17.07 -2.19
CA ALA A 48 -14.00 16.84 -2.76
C ALA A 48 -13.92 16.93 -4.28
N VAL A 49 -14.56 15.99 -4.99
CA VAL A 49 -14.54 15.90 -6.46
C VAL A 49 -15.22 17.12 -7.10
N ASP A 50 -16.23 17.67 -6.44
CA ASP A 50 -16.93 18.88 -6.90
C ASP A 50 -16.26 20.20 -6.46
N GLY A 51 -15.15 20.09 -5.72
CA GLY A 51 -14.33 21.20 -5.25
C GLY A 51 -14.68 21.74 -3.86
N THR A 52 -15.78 21.30 -3.23
CA THR A 52 -16.16 21.81 -1.89
C THR A 52 -16.86 20.75 -1.04
N PHE A 53 -16.35 20.51 0.16
CA PHE A 53 -17.05 19.73 1.19
C PHE A 53 -18.26 20.53 1.72
N ASN A 54 -19.48 20.17 1.29
CA ASN A 54 -20.70 20.88 1.67
C ASN A 54 -21.94 19.97 1.85
N SER A 55 -21.81 18.68 1.60
CA SER A 55 -22.91 17.70 1.58
C SER A 55 -22.75 16.62 2.66
N THR A 56 -23.85 15.95 2.99
CA THR A 56 -23.86 14.76 3.86
C THR A 56 -23.34 13.50 3.15
N ILE A 57 -23.23 13.56 1.82
CA ILE A 57 -22.58 12.55 0.97
C ILE A 57 -21.60 13.27 0.06
N GLU A 58 -20.32 12.89 0.13
CA GLU A 58 -19.23 13.51 -0.63
C GLU A 58 -18.45 12.46 -1.41
N ASN A 59 -18.22 12.73 -2.70
CA ASN A 59 -17.24 11.98 -3.47
C ASN A 59 -15.89 12.66 -3.32
N VAL A 60 -14.86 11.90 -3.00
CA VAL A 60 -13.51 12.41 -2.75
C VAL A 60 -12.49 11.79 -3.68
N GLN A 61 -11.42 12.52 -3.94
CA GLN A 61 -10.31 12.10 -4.78
C GLN A 61 -8.95 12.48 -4.19
N ALA A 62 -7.95 11.66 -4.47
CA ALA A 62 -6.55 11.95 -4.27
C ALA A 62 -5.69 11.18 -5.26
N THR A 63 -4.43 11.57 -5.37
CA THR A 63 -3.41 10.81 -6.10
C THR A 63 -2.40 10.28 -5.08
N ILE A 64 -2.18 8.97 -5.12
CA ILE A 64 -1.16 8.31 -4.30
C ILE A 64 0.15 8.31 -5.07
N ASP A 65 1.19 8.90 -4.47
CA ASP A 65 2.56 8.73 -4.92
C ASP A 65 3.09 7.40 -4.40
N THR A 66 3.48 6.50 -5.31
CA THR A 66 4.02 5.18 -4.97
C THR A 66 5.54 5.15 -4.90
N THR A 67 6.21 6.30 -5.03
CA THR A 67 7.66 6.42 -4.88
C THR A 67 8.11 5.89 -3.53
N GLY A 68 9.13 5.02 -3.54
CA GLY A 68 9.67 4.39 -2.33
C GLY A 68 8.79 3.26 -1.76
N LEU A 69 7.67 2.92 -2.40
CA LEU A 69 6.94 1.70 -2.07
C LEU A 69 7.60 0.51 -2.77
N GLY A 70 8.03 -0.47 -1.98
CA GLY A 70 8.48 -1.76 -2.51
C GLY A 70 7.34 -2.55 -3.16
N ARG A 71 7.71 -3.59 -3.91
CA ARG A 71 6.79 -4.51 -4.57
C ARG A 71 5.74 -5.04 -3.60
N GLY A 72 4.50 -5.12 -4.04
CA GLY A 72 3.43 -5.73 -3.27
C GLY A 72 2.05 -5.10 -3.41
N THR A 73 1.11 -5.64 -2.65
CA THR A 73 -0.26 -5.12 -2.54
C THR A 73 -0.39 -4.21 -1.33
N TYR A 74 -1.07 -3.09 -1.53
CA TYR A 74 -1.35 -2.08 -0.52
C TYR A 74 -2.86 -1.80 -0.44
N LEU A 75 -3.28 -1.25 0.69
CA LEU A 75 -4.63 -0.73 0.92
C LEU A 75 -4.55 0.77 1.14
N ALA A 76 -5.30 1.53 0.34
CA ALA A 76 -5.64 2.90 0.63
C ALA A 76 -6.89 2.92 1.53
N LEU A 77 -6.72 3.31 2.79
CA LEU A 77 -7.78 3.41 3.77
C LEU A 77 -8.28 4.85 3.84
N VAL A 78 -9.52 5.09 3.42
CA VAL A 78 -10.14 6.43 3.32
C VAL A 78 -11.17 6.63 4.41
N ARG A 79 -11.20 7.80 5.06
CA ARG A 79 -12.30 8.20 5.96
C ARG A 79 -12.62 9.67 5.83
N GLY A 80 -13.81 10.06 6.30
CA GLY A 80 -14.28 11.44 6.33
C GLY A 80 -14.41 12.01 7.74
N LEU A 81 -14.39 13.33 7.82
CA LEU A 81 -14.70 14.13 8.99
C LEU A 81 -16.01 14.89 8.76
N ASP A 82 -16.94 14.86 9.70
CA ASP A 82 -18.16 15.67 9.66
C ASP A 82 -17.94 17.07 10.27
N ILE A 83 -18.96 17.95 10.21
CA ILE A 83 -18.92 19.30 10.82
C ILE A 83 -18.96 19.27 12.36
N GLY A 84 -19.24 18.12 12.95
CA GLY A 84 -19.23 17.87 14.39
C GLY A 84 -17.88 17.37 14.91
N ASP A 85 -16.84 17.42 14.07
CA ASP A 85 -15.49 16.92 14.34
C ASP A 85 -15.41 15.41 14.64
N ASN A 86 -16.36 14.62 14.10
CA ASN A 86 -16.34 13.16 14.20
C ASN A 86 -15.75 12.54 12.94
N TRP A 87 -14.71 11.73 13.13
CA TRP A 87 -14.13 10.91 12.07
C TRP A 87 -14.91 9.61 11.90
N GLY A 88 -15.31 9.33 10.67
CA GLY A 88 -16.01 8.10 10.29
C GLY A 88 -15.11 6.87 10.18
N PRO A 89 -15.72 5.69 9.91
CA PRO A 89 -14.98 4.46 9.66
C PRO A 89 -14.19 4.53 8.35
N PHE A 90 -13.23 3.62 8.18
CA PHE A 90 -12.47 3.49 6.94
C PHE A 90 -13.24 2.72 5.86
N SER A 91 -13.17 3.23 4.63
CA SER A 91 -13.34 2.48 3.39
C SER A 91 -11.96 2.07 2.87
N ALA A 92 -11.86 0.96 2.12
CA ALA A 92 -10.58 0.46 1.63
C ALA A 92 -10.61 0.26 0.11
N GLN A 93 -9.57 0.76 -0.58
CA GLN A 93 -9.28 0.44 -1.98
C GLN A 93 -7.91 -0.23 -2.07
N SER A 94 -7.83 -1.39 -2.73
CA SER A 94 -6.54 -2.06 -2.95
C SER A 94 -5.85 -1.58 -4.23
N PHE A 95 -4.52 -1.54 -4.20
CA PHE A 95 -3.69 -1.34 -5.37
C PHE A 95 -2.40 -2.14 -5.26
N THR A 96 -1.72 -2.37 -6.38
CA THR A 96 -0.49 -3.17 -6.44
C THR A 96 0.65 -2.34 -7.04
N VAL A 97 1.79 -2.37 -6.36
CA VAL A 97 3.05 -1.86 -6.86
C VAL A 97 3.82 -3.02 -7.48
N THR A 98 4.18 -2.86 -8.75
CA THR A 98 4.93 -3.83 -9.53
C THR A 98 6.25 -3.24 -10.00
N CYS A 99 7.29 -4.06 -10.01
CA CYS A 99 8.58 -3.79 -10.62
C CYS A 99 9.18 -5.14 -11.04
N TYR A 100 10.44 -5.17 -11.45
CA TYR A 100 11.13 -6.41 -11.76
C TYR A 100 11.04 -7.39 -10.58
N PHE A 101 10.87 -8.69 -10.82
CA PHE A 101 10.48 -9.61 -9.74
C PHE A 101 11.54 -9.74 -8.64
N ALA A 102 12.82 -9.60 -8.98
CA ALA A 102 13.92 -9.63 -8.03
C ALA A 102 14.30 -8.23 -7.47
N ASP A 103 13.66 -7.17 -7.96
CA ASP A 103 13.75 -5.82 -7.40
C ASP A 103 12.58 -5.68 -6.42
N ILE A 104 12.86 -5.81 -5.12
CA ILE A 104 11.86 -5.95 -4.07
C ILE A 104 11.48 -4.59 -3.49
N ASP A 105 12.43 -3.67 -3.39
CA ASP A 105 12.16 -2.29 -2.96
C ASP A 105 11.73 -1.37 -4.12
N CYS A 106 11.71 -1.90 -5.36
CA CYS A 106 11.40 -1.18 -6.58
C CYS A 106 12.30 0.05 -6.78
N SER A 107 13.58 -0.06 -6.42
CA SER A 107 14.59 1.00 -6.56
C SER A 107 15.17 1.12 -7.97
N THR A 108 14.70 0.31 -8.93
CA THR A 108 15.18 0.21 -10.33
C THR A 108 16.47 -0.57 -10.52
N ALA A 109 17.00 -1.16 -9.46
CA ALA A 109 18.16 -2.04 -9.48
C ALA A 109 17.93 -3.24 -8.57
N VAL A 110 18.53 -4.38 -8.91
CA VAL A 110 18.65 -5.52 -7.99
C VAL A 110 19.99 -5.40 -7.29
N ASP A 111 19.97 -5.10 -6.00
CA ASP A 111 21.17 -4.89 -5.20
C ASP A 111 21.15 -5.65 -3.86
N VAL A 112 22.03 -5.24 -2.95
CA VAL A 112 22.17 -5.92 -1.65
C VAL A 112 20.93 -5.74 -0.78
N THR A 113 20.19 -4.65 -0.98
CA THR A 113 18.96 -4.32 -0.28
C THR A 113 17.89 -5.37 -0.58
N ASP A 114 17.72 -5.78 -1.85
CA ASP A 114 16.75 -6.81 -2.23
C ASP A 114 17.08 -8.19 -1.66
N VAL A 115 18.36 -8.54 -1.67
CA VAL A 115 18.84 -9.79 -1.07
C VAL A 115 18.57 -9.80 0.42
N MET A 116 18.85 -8.69 1.11
CA MET A 116 18.63 -8.55 2.54
C MET A 116 17.14 -8.56 2.90
N LEU A 117 16.28 -7.87 2.13
CA LEU A 117 14.83 -7.89 2.34
C LEU A 117 14.27 -9.32 2.22
N THR A 118 14.69 -10.06 1.19
CA THR A 118 14.27 -11.45 1.01
C THR A 118 14.81 -12.36 2.11
N ALA A 119 16.05 -12.16 2.56
CA ALA A 119 16.63 -12.92 3.65
C ALA A 119 15.96 -12.62 5.01
N GLU A 120 15.60 -11.37 5.27
CA GLU A 120 14.86 -10.95 6.47
C GLU A 120 13.46 -11.55 6.49
N ALA A 121 12.75 -11.51 5.37
CA ALA A 121 11.46 -12.17 5.23
C ALA A 121 11.57 -13.68 5.49
N LEU A 122 12.63 -14.34 4.99
CA LEU A 122 12.84 -15.78 5.20
C LEU A 122 13.05 -16.09 6.69
N GLN A 123 13.83 -15.26 7.37
CA GLN A 123 14.02 -15.37 8.82
C GLN A 123 12.68 -15.23 9.56
N GLN A 124 11.81 -14.30 9.16
CA GLN A 124 10.47 -14.17 9.75
C GLN A 124 9.60 -15.39 9.48
N TYR A 125 9.64 -15.95 8.26
CA TYR A 125 8.91 -17.16 7.91
C TYR A 125 9.34 -18.36 8.77
N TRP A 126 10.64 -18.60 8.94
CA TRP A 126 11.12 -19.68 9.80
C TRP A 126 10.83 -19.47 11.29
N THR A 127 10.76 -18.21 11.73
CA THR A 127 10.52 -17.89 13.15
C THR A 127 9.04 -17.93 13.51
N TYR A 128 8.18 -17.40 12.63
CA TYR A 128 6.78 -17.09 12.94
C TYR A 128 5.79 -17.73 11.97
N GLY A 129 6.24 -18.42 10.92
CA GLY A 129 5.38 -19.00 9.90
C GLY A 129 4.65 -17.97 9.02
N VAL A 130 5.12 -16.71 9.01
CA VAL A 130 4.52 -15.63 8.23
C VAL A 130 4.94 -15.80 6.78
N TYR A 131 4.04 -16.35 5.97
CA TYR A 131 4.25 -16.49 4.54
C TYR A 131 3.79 -15.22 3.82
N ASP A 132 4.71 -14.54 3.15
CA ASP A 132 4.39 -13.44 2.24
C ASP A 132 4.77 -13.84 0.81
N PRO A 133 3.79 -14.05 -0.09
CA PRO A 133 4.03 -14.52 -1.45
C PRO A 133 4.85 -13.56 -2.31
N ILE A 134 5.10 -12.33 -1.86
CA ILE A 134 5.99 -11.40 -2.57
C ILE A 134 7.44 -11.91 -2.57
N TYR A 135 7.82 -12.71 -1.56
CA TYR A 135 9.17 -13.24 -1.41
C TYR A 135 9.35 -14.69 -1.88
N ASP A 136 8.28 -15.34 -2.38
CA ASP A 136 8.35 -16.61 -3.11
C ASP A 136 8.67 -16.29 -4.58
N LEU A 137 9.97 -16.31 -4.91
CA LEU A 137 10.54 -15.63 -6.08
C LEU A 137 11.16 -16.58 -7.09
N ASN A 138 11.33 -17.84 -6.75
CA ASN A 138 11.81 -18.85 -7.68
C ASN A 138 10.86 -18.98 -8.90
N ASN A 139 11.29 -19.73 -9.92
CA ASN A 139 10.57 -19.84 -11.21
C ASN A 139 10.29 -18.49 -11.91
N GLY A 140 11.20 -17.51 -11.75
CA GLY A 140 11.08 -16.19 -12.38
C GLY A 140 10.00 -15.30 -11.76
N GLY A 141 9.82 -15.40 -10.43
CA GLY A 141 8.81 -14.64 -9.68
C GLY A 141 7.41 -15.25 -9.69
N ALA A 142 7.26 -16.47 -10.20
CA ALA A 142 6.00 -17.23 -10.13
C ALA A 142 5.86 -17.97 -8.79
N GLY A 143 6.98 -18.24 -8.13
CA GLY A 143 7.05 -19.00 -6.90
C GLY A 143 6.83 -20.50 -7.10
N ASP A 144 7.05 -21.27 -6.05
CA ASP A 144 6.72 -22.70 -5.97
C ASP A 144 5.85 -23.05 -4.74
N GLY A 145 5.41 -22.03 -4.01
CA GLY A 145 4.64 -22.18 -2.77
C GLY A 145 5.48 -22.53 -1.56
N SER A 146 6.81 -22.55 -1.69
CA SER A 146 7.77 -22.76 -0.61
C SER A 146 8.70 -21.57 -0.53
N PHE A 147 8.62 -20.84 0.59
CA PHE A 147 9.56 -19.76 0.85
C PHE A 147 10.82 -20.32 1.53
N ASP A 148 11.94 -20.36 0.81
CA ASP A 148 13.19 -20.91 1.30
C ASP A 148 14.46 -20.19 0.79
N VAL A 149 15.62 -20.81 0.97
CA VAL A 149 16.91 -20.21 0.58
C VAL A 149 17.06 -20.04 -0.93
N LEU A 150 16.31 -20.79 -1.74
CA LEU A 150 16.31 -20.67 -3.20
C LEU A 150 15.74 -19.33 -3.64
N ASP A 151 14.82 -18.74 -2.88
CA ASP A 151 14.28 -17.41 -3.18
C ASP A 151 15.34 -16.33 -2.98
N VAL A 152 16.08 -16.40 -1.86
CA VAL A 152 17.22 -15.50 -1.60
C VAL A 152 18.30 -15.67 -2.66
N GLN A 153 18.62 -16.91 -3.04
CA GLN A 153 19.56 -17.20 -4.13
C GLN A 153 19.07 -16.68 -5.47
N THR A 154 17.75 -16.71 -5.72
CA THR A 154 17.16 -16.18 -6.95
C THR A 154 17.36 -14.68 -7.07
N VAL A 155 17.16 -13.92 -5.99
CA VAL A 155 17.46 -12.48 -5.97
C VAL A 155 18.96 -12.25 -6.19
N ALA A 156 19.82 -12.94 -5.45
CA ALA A 156 21.26 -12.82 -5.58
C ALA A 156 21.80 -13.18 -6.98
N ALA A 157 21.15 -14.13 -7.68
CA ALA A 157 21.50 -14.50 -9.05
C ALA A 157 21.19 -13.40 -10.07
N ASN A 158 20.29 -12.47 -9.75
CA ASN A 158 19.94 -11.31 -10.58
C ASN A 158 20.65 -10.02 -10.13
N PHE A 159 21.57 -10.10 -9.17
CA PHE A 159 22.30 -8.95 -8.65
C PHE A 159 22.98 -8.15 -9.78
N GLY A 160 22.80 -6.83 -9.76
CA GLY A 160 23.29 -5.90 -10.78
C GLY A 160 22.37 -5.73 -12.00
N TYR A 161 21.22 -6.41 -12.05
CA TYR A 161 20.17 -6.07 -13.00
C TYR A 161 19.64 -4.66 -12.72
N SER A 162 19.40 -3.86 -13.76
CA SER A 162 18.82 -2.52 -13.63
C SER A 162 17.95 -2.20 -14.85
N THR A 163 16.94 -1.35 -14.63
CA THR A 163 16.04 -0.86 -15.69
C THR A 163 16.25 0.61 -16.06
N GLU A 164 17.34 1.22 -15.59
CA GLU A 164 17.78 2.55 -16.07
C GLU A 164 18.38 2.52 -17.50
#